data_AF-A0A3D3CVC1-F1
#
_entry.id   AF-A0A3D3CVC1-F1
#
_cell.length_a   1.000
_cell.length_b   1.000
_cell.length_c   1.000
_cell.angle_alpha   90.00
_cell.angle_beta   90.00
_cell.angle_gamma   90.00
#
_symmetry.space_group_name_H-M   'P 1'
#
loop_
_entity.id
_entity.type
_entity.pdbx_description
1 polymer ?
#
loop_
_entity_poly.entity_id
_entity_poly.type
_entity_poly.pdbx_seq_one_letter_code
_entity_poly.pdbx_strand_id
1 'polypeptide(L)'
;MKPWSLYSLGLLKPRFLLRITSVLIILNTAAAIQAQSLIPELVFKNPVLKTGRGCSAAGRDGAVYIFENVGWGLDALVTILGRSNAAVALSNPDIQGPDQNAKEGTGYDNAWQPGIKYADGKVLAHQTWWMEFKISFVSHARRESFISVNQFFVSGLDIDGDGNQLHEFQAYYKMHSFSLDRQTAIFASTVRGSERDPLLRGKRFDGPTRNYAGISVTAADAMVCNYYTGSSSLIVRLGAVTGTGGSLHADRMYGLLFRSLAFDIPVTKRVPVSLVALNSGSRLNE
;
A
#
# COMPACT_ATOMS: atom_id res chain seq x y z
N MET A 1 -26.10 41.11 -67.96
CA MET A 1 -26.37 40.04 -66.98
C MET A 1 -25.41 38.88 -67.27
N LYS A 2 -24.48 38.57 -66.36
CA LYS A 2 -23.50 37.46 -66.47
C LYS A 2 -24.02 36.27 -65.66
N PRO A 3 -23.98 35.02 -66.15
CA PRO A 3 -24.36 33.87 -65.36
C PRO A 3 -23.21 33.51 -64.40
N TRP A 4 -23.57 33.19 -63.16
CA TRP A 4 -22.65 32.69 -62.15
C TRP A 4 -22.38 31.20 -62.40
N SER A 5 -21.09 30.86 -62.45
CA SER A 5 -20.60 29.48 -62.54
C SER A 5 -20.78 28.78 -61.19
N LEU A 6 -21.51 27.66 -61.18
CA LEU A 6 -21.58 26.75 -60.05
C LEU A 6 -20.26 25.97 -59.96
N TYR A 7 -19.49 26.22 -58.91
CA TYR A 7 -18.34 25.40 -58.55
C TYR A 7 -18.82 23.97 -58.26
N SER A 8 -18.31 23.01 -59.02
CA SER A 8 -18.50 21.60 -58.70
C SER A 8 -17.73 21.28 -57.41
N LEU A 9 -18.46 20.88 -56.36
CA LEU A 9 -17.86 20.18 -55.24
C LEU A 9 -17.37 18.83 -55.77
N GLY A 10 -16.07 18.75 -56.06
CA GLY A 10 -15.41 17.51 -56.42
C GLY A 10 -15.63 16.47 -55.33
N LEU A 11 -16.35 15.39 -55.68
CA LEU A 11 -16.45 14.18 -54.86
C LEU A 11 -15.03 13.72 -54.49
N LEU A 12 -14.71 13.79 -53.19
CA LEU A 12 -13.52 13.17 -52.64
C LEU A 12 -13.53 11.69 -53.03
N LYS A 13 -12.50 11.29 -53.78
CA LYS A 13 -12.35 9.91 -54.27
C LYS A 13 -12.46 8.93 -53.09
N PRO A 14 -13.21 7.82 -53.20
CA PRO A 14 -13.44 6.88 -52.09
C PRO A 14 -12.16 6.30 -51.49
N ARG A 15 -11.07 6.28 -52.25
CA ARG A 15 -9.73 5.88 -51.78
C ARG A 15 -9.07 6.86 -50.80
N PHE A 16 -9.48 8.14 -50.79
CA PHE A 16 -8.96 9.16 -49.88
C PHE A 16 -9.69 9.12 -48.52
N LEU A 17 -11.01 8.90 -48.54
CA LEU A 17 -11.82 8.68 -47.33
C LEU A 17 -11.36 7.45 -46.55
N LEU A 18 -11.06 6.33 -47.24
CA LEU A 18 -10.60 5.10 -46.59
C LEU A 18 -9.26 5.28 -45.84
N ARG A 19 -8.35 6.09 -46.38
CA ARG A 19 -7.03 6.37 -45.76
C ARG A 19 -7.16 7.26 -44.52
N ILE A 20 -8.07 8.23 -44.53
CA ILE A 20 -8.32 9.10 -43.36
C ILE A 20 -8.96 8.31 -42.23
N THR A 21 -9.94 7.44 -42.52
CA THR A 21 -10.55 6.57 -41.50
C THR A 21 -9.55 5.60 -40.89
N SER A 22 -8.66 4.99 -41.68
CA SER A 22 -7.63 4.09 -41.16
C SER A 22 -6.62 4.80 -40.26
N VAL A 23 -6.19 6.03 -40.63
CA VAL A 23 -5.30 6.84 -39.78
C VAL A 23 -5.98 7.26 -38.48
N LEU A 24 -7.27 7.63 -38.50
CA LEU A 24 -8.03 7.95 -37.29
C LEU A 24 -8.24 6.75 -36.36
N ILE A 25 -8.45 5.55 -36.92
CA ILE A 25 -8.58 4.30 -36.13
C ILE A 25 -7.22 3.92 -35.50
N ILE A 26 -6.11 4.08 -36.24
CA ILE A 26 -4.76 3.83 -35.72
C ILE A 26 -4.38 4.87 -34.65
N LEU A 27 -4.71 6.16 -34.82
CA LEU A 27 -4.46 7.18 -33.80
C LEU A 27 -5.30 6.96 -32.53
N ASN A 28 -6.57 6.55 -32.65
CA ASN A 28 -7.41 6.26 -31.49
C ASN A 28 -6.99 4.98 -30.75
N THR A 29 -6.50 3.97 -31.46
CA THR A 29 -5.97 2.74 -30.83
C THR A 29 -4.61 2.98 -30.17
N ALA A 30 -3.72 3.80 -30.76
CA ALA A 30 -2.46 4.17 -30.13
C ALA A 30 -2.64 5.05 -28.88
N ALA A 31 -3.60 5.98 -28.89
CA ALA A 31 -3.92 6.80 -27.71
C ALA A 31 -4.52 5.98 -26.55
N ALA A 32 -5.31 4.93 -26.86
CA ALA A 32 -5.85 4.03 -25.84
C ALA A 32 -4.77 3.12 -25.20
N ILE A 33 -3.67 2.83 -25.90
CA ILE A 33 -2.55 2.02 -25.38
C ILE A 33 -1.63 2.85 -24.45
N GLN A 34 -1.61 4.18 -24.59
CA GLN A 34 -0.83 5.08 -23.73
C GLN A 34 -1.60 5.61 -22.51
N ALA A 35 -2.90 5.33 -22.38
CA ALA A 35 -3.66 5.58 -21.16
C ALA A 35 -3.51 4.41 -20.16
N GLN A 36 -2.29 3.96 -19.89
CA GLN A 36 -2.02 3.30 -18.61
C GLN A 36 -2.18 4.39 -17.55
N SER A 37 -3.36 4.46 -16.91
CA SER A 37 -3.60 5.45 -15.86
C SER A 37 -2.51 5.29 -14.81
N LEU A 38 -1.74 6.35 -14.56
CA LEU A 38 -0.94 6.44 -13.35
C LEU A 38 -1.88 6.15 -12.18
N ILE A 39 -1.58 5.10 -11.42
CA ILE A 39 -2.33 4.77 -10.21
C ILE A 39 -2.15 5.98 -9.26
N PRO A 40 -3.23 6.69 -8.91
CA PRO A 40 -3.12 7.93 -8.15
C PRO A 40 -2.58 7.67 -6.75
N GLU A 41 -1.77 8.60 -6.26
CA GLU A 41 -1.39 8.65 -4.85
C GLU A 41 -2.63 8.94 -4.00
N LEU A 42 -2.74 8.25 -2.85
CA LEU A 42 -3.67 8.64 -1.79
C LEU A 42 -2.88 9.36 -0.68
N VAL A 43 -3.37 10.52 -0.26
CA VAL A 43 -2.65 11.37 0.69
C VAL A 43 -3.24 11.21 2.08
N PHE A 44 -2.48 10.61 2.99
CA PHE A 44 -2.90 10.48 4.38
C PHE A 44 -2.19 11.54 5.21
N LYS A 45 -2.96 12.45 5.82
CA LYS A 45 -2.45 13.48 6.73
C LYS A 45 -3.54 14.00 7.64
N ASN A 46 -3.13 14.62 8.75
CA ASN A 46 -4.00 15.37 9.67
C ASN A 46 -5.28 14.61 10.07
N PRO A 47 -5.17 13.39 10.63
CA PRO A 47 -6.35 12.64 11.00
C PRO A 47 -7.13 13.33 12.12
N VAL A 48 -8.46 13.23 12.02
CA VAL A 48 -9.37 13.67 13.08
C VAL A 48 -10.03 12.45 13.72
N LEU A 49 -10.00 12.35 15.04
CA LEU A 49 -10.70 11.29 15.76
C LEU A 49 -12.22 11.45 15.57
N LYS A 50 -12.90 10.38 15.14
CA LYS A 50 -14.37 10.30 15.13
C LYS A 50 -14.88 10.27 16.57
N THR A 51 -15.72 11.22 16.93
CA THR A 51 -16.28 11.37 18.28
C THR A 51 -17.82 11.29 18.26
N GLY A 52 -18.42 11.21 19.45
CA GLY A 52 -19.88 11.13 19.62
C GLY A 52 -20.34 9.79 20.17
N ARG A 53 -21.66 9.61 20.24
CA ARG A 53 -22.28 8.41 20.82
C ARG A 53 -21.85 7.16 20.05
N GLY A 54 -21.35 6.14 20.76
CA GLY A 54 -20.92 4.88 20.18
C GLY A 54 -19.51 4.89 19.57
N CYS A 55 -18.78 6.01 19.63
CA CYS A 55 -17.39 6.09 19.22
C CYS A 55 -16.45 5.75 20.39
N SER A 56 -15.33 5.10 20.10
CA SER A 56 -14.31 4.78 21.11
C SER A 56 -13.32 5.95 21.27
N ALA A 57 -12.80 6.12 22.48
CA ALA A 57 -11.82 7.18 22.79
C ALA A 57 -10.49 6.98 22.04
N ALA A 58 -9.72 8.06 21.90
CA ALA A 58 -8.42 8.07 21.24
C ALA A 58 -7.52 6.90 21.69
N GLY A 59 -6.86 6.23 20.73
CA GLY A 59 -5.91 5.14 20.99
C GLY A 59 -6.49 3.85 21.55
N ARG A 60 -7.82 3.76 21.76
CA ARG A 60 -8.51 2.53 22.20
C ARG A 60 -8.90 1.66 21.02
N ASP A 61 -9.04 0.35 21.26
CA ASP A 61 -9.61 -0.54 20.27
C ASP A 61 -11.02 -0.06 19.89
N GLY A 62 -11.33 -0.07 18.60
CA GLY A 62 -12.53 0.52 18.03
C GLY A 62 -12.49 2.03 17.81
N ALA A 63 -11.40 2.74 18.16
CA ALA A 63 -11.23 4.14 17.80
C ALA A 63 -11.10 4.28 16.28
N VAL A 64 -11.70 5.34 15.72
CA VAL A 64 -11.69 5.60 14.28
C VAL A 64 -11.10 6.97 14.02
N TYR A 65 -10.05 7.02 13.20
CA TYR A 65 -9.41 8.24 12.73
C TYR A 65 -9.82 8.49 11.28
N ILE A 66 -10.32 9.68 11.01
CA ILE A 66 -10.80 10.11 9.70
C ILE A 66 -9.67 10.88 9.02
N PHE A 67 -9.23 10.38 7.88
CA PHE A 67 -8.37 11.08 6.94
C PHE A 67 -9.27 11.63 5.83
N GLU A 68 -9.47 12.93 5.81
CA GLU A 68 -10.33 13.58 4.84
C GLU A 68 -9.59 13.83 3.52
N ASN A 69 -10.28 13.69 2.40
CA ASN A 69 -9.77 13.99 1.07
C ASN A 69 -8.46 13.26 0.73
N VAL A 70 -8.36 11.97 1.09
CA VAL A 70 -7.20 11.13 0.72
C VAL A 70 -7.10 10.95 -0.79
N GLY A 71 -8.21 11.11 -1.50
CA GLY A 71 -8.27 11.22 -2.95
C GLY A 71 -9.50 12.03 -3.35
N TRP A 72 -9.72 12.22 -4.65
CA TRP A 72 -10.87 13.00 -5.11
C TRP A 72 -12.20 12.37 -4.70
N GLY A 73 -12.98 13.09 -3.87
CA GLY A 73 -14.26 12.61 -3.35
C GLY A 73 -14.17 11.44 -2.37
N LEU A 74 -12.98 11.15 -1.84
CA LEU A 74 -12.67 9.97 -1.06
C LEU A 74 -12.06 10.33 0.30
N ASP A 75 -12.62 9.78 1.37
CA ASP A 75 -12.05 9.77 2.71
C ASP A 75 -11.55 8.37 3.05
N ALA A 76 -10.64 8.28 4.02
CA ALA A 76 -10.26 7.02 4.65
C ALA A 76 -10.58 7.01 6.15
N LEU A 77 -11.09 5.87 6.61
CA LEU A 77 -11.36 5.59 8.01
C LEU A 77 -10.36 4.56 8.52
N VAL A 78 -9.45 4.97 9.39
CA VAL A 78 -8.48 4.09 10.06
C VAL A 78 -9.05 3.69 11.41
N THR A 79 -9.45 2.42 11.53
CA THR A 79 -10.01 1.85 12.76
C THR A 79 -8.98 0.97 13.45
N ILE A 80 -8.75 1.19 14.75
CA ILE A 80 -7.97 0.26 15.58
C ILE A 80 -8.81 -1.01 15.78
N LEU A 81 -8.37 -2.14 15.25
CA LEU A 81 -9.08 -3.41 15.39
C LEU A 81 -8.79 -4.09 16.72
N GLY A 82 -7.54 -4.05 17.14
CA GLY A 82 -7.05 -4.75 18.33
C GLY A 82 -5.54 -4.67 18.46
N ARG A 83 -5.02 -5.36 19.47
CA ARG A 83 -3.60 -5.36 19.84
C ARG A 83 -3.21 -6.68 20.51
N SER A 84 -1.92 -7.01 20.47
CA SER A 84 -1.41 -8.25 21.05
C SER A 84 -1.48 -8.29 22.57
N ASN A 85 -1.47 -7.12 23.23
CA ASN A 85 -1.45 -6.98 24.68
C ASN A 85 -1.98 -5.59 25.09
N ALA A 86 -2.59 -5.48 26.27
CA ALA A 86 -3.11 -4.22 26.80
C ALA A 86 -2.03 -3.14 27.02
N ALA A 87 -0.77 -3.52 27.18
CA ALA A 87 0.38 -2.61 27.31
C ALA A 87 0.85 -2.05 25.96
N VAL A 88 0.34 -2.55 24.83
CA VAL A 88 0.55 -1.92 23.51
C VAL A 88 -0.36 -0.71 23.43
N ALA A 89 0.16 0.44 23.03
CA ALA A 89 -0.63 1.66 22.84
C ALA A 89 -0.20 2.44 21.60
N LEU A 90 -1.17 3.09 20.98
CA LEU A 90 -0.91 4.12 19.97
C LEU A 90 -0.39 5.37 20.71
N SER A 91 0.88 5.70 20.53
CA SER A 91 1.50 6.88 21.14
C SER A 91 1.22 8.14 20.33
N ASN A 92 1.18 8.02 19.01
CA ASN A 92 0.81 9.08 18.08
C ASN A 92 0.00 8.49 16.92
N PRO A 93 -1.22 8.99 16.61
CA PRO A 93 -1.98 8.49 15.47
C PRO A 93 -1.34 8.79 14.11
N ASP A 94 -0.54 9.86 14.01
CA ASP A 94 0.13 10.29 12.79
C ASP A 94 1.28 11.26 13.10
N ILE A 95 2.50 10.73 13.14
CA ILE A 95 3.74 11.50 13.24
C ILE A 95 3.84 12.37 11.99
N GLN A 96 4.03 13.67 12.18
CA GLN A 96 4.19 14.61 11.06
C GLN A 96 5.65 14.62 10.57
N GLY A 97 5.87 14.85 9.27
CA GLY A 97 7.18 14.86 8.63
C GLY A 97 7.97 16.18 8.80
N PRO A 98 9.18 16.31 8.23
CA PRO A 98 10.02 17.51 8.32
C PRO A 98 9.49 18.77 7.64
N ASP A 99 8.29 18.78 7.07
CA ASP A 99 7.60 20.05 6.83
C ASP A 99 7.12 20.71 8.15
N GLN A 100 7.34 20.10 9.33
CA GLN A 100 7.11 20.75 10.65
C GLN A 100 8.15 20.51 11.78
N ASN A 101 9.38 20.06 11.53
CA ASN A 101 10.49 20.29 12.47
C ASN A 101 11.88 20.28 11.80
N ALA A 102 12.50 21.46 11.70
CA ALA A 102 13.79 21.67 11.05
C ALA A 102 15.01 21.08 11.79
N LYS A 103 14.83 20.44 12.96
CA LYS A 103 15.93 19.96 13.80
C LYS A 103 16.07 18.43 13.88
N GLU A 104 15.00 17.68 13.63
CA GLU A 104 14.92 16.22 13.87
C GLU A 104 14.19 15.44 12.75
N GLY A 105 13.84 16.11 11.65
CA GLY A 105 12.95 15.64 10.58
C GLY A 105 12.87 14.13 10.32
N THR A 106 11.74 13.52 10.70
CA THR A 106 11.41 12.13 10.34
C THR A 106 10.05 12.07 9.67
N GLY A 107 9.93 11.41 8.51
CA GLY A 107 8.65 11.07 7.89
C GLY A 107 8.18 11.93 6.71
N TYR A 108 6.93 11.71 6.30
CA TYR A 108 6.30 12.28 5.10
C TYR A 108 4.88 12.80 5.39
N ASP A 109 4.62 14.06 5.03
CA ASP A 109 3.33 14.74 5.20
C ASP A 109 2.16 14.16 4.41
N ASN A 110 2.42 13.21 3.51
CA ASN A 110 1.41 12.51 2.72
C ASN A 110 1.33 11.02 3.04
N ALA A 111 2.06 10.55 4.06
CA ALA A 111 2.00 9.19 4.57
C ALA A 111 1.20 9.13 5.86
N TRP A 112 0.61 7.97 6.14
CA TRP A 112 0.12 7.68 7.48
C TRP A 112 1.27 7.11 8.32
N GLN A 113 1.56 7.75 9.46
CA GLN A 113 2.75 7.43 10.23
C GLN A 113 2.46 7.19 11.72
N PRO A 114 1.80 6.09 12.10
CA PRO A 114 1.45 5.85 13.50
C PRO A 114 2.70 5.53 14.34
N GLY A 115 2.79 6.14 15.51
CA GLY A 115 3.71 5.75 16.58
C GLY A 115 3.05 4.71 17.48
N ILE A 116 3.72 3.58 17.71
CA ILE A 116 3.25 2.51 18.60
C ILE A 116 4.28 2.29 19.70
N LYS A 117 3.82 2.20 20.94
CA LYS A 117 4.64 1.87 22.10
C LYS A 117 4.22 0.56 22.73
N TYR A 118 5.17 -0.12 23.34
CA TYR A 118 4.94 -1.29 24.18
C TYR A 118 5.53 -1.04 25.58
N ALA A 119 4.72 -1.24 26.62
CA ALA A 119 5.12 -1.26 28.03
C ALA A 119 6.17 -0.18 28.40
N ASP A 120 5.74 1.09 28.35
CA ASP A 120 6.55 2.28 28.66
C ASP A 120 7.91 2.32 27.92
N GLY A 121 7.93 1.81 26.69
CA GLY A 121 9.10 1.81 25.81
C GLY A 121 10.09 0.68 26.08
N LYS A 122 9.72 -0.33 26.87
CA LYS A 122 10.59 -1.47 27.20
C LYS A 122 9.94 -2.79 26.87
N VAL A 123 10.70 -3.70 26.28
CA VAL A 123 10.23 -5.03 25.91
C VAL A 123 11.27 -6.08 26.34
N LEU A 124 10.80 -7.17 26.93
CA LEU A 124 11.64 -8.31 27.32
C LEU A 124 12.06 -9.13 26.10
N ALA A 125 12.97 -10.07 26.29
CA ALA A 125 13.34 -11.03 25.24
C ALA A 125 12.13 -11.88 24.78
N HIS A 126 12.21 -12.37 23.55
CA HIS A 126 11.22 -13.28 22.93
C HIS A 126 9.77 -12.76 22.93
N GLN A 127 9.58 -11.45 22.98
CA GLN A 127 8.27 -10.84 22.86
C GLN A 127 7.94 -10.53 21.41
N THR A 128 6.66 -10.66 21.08
CA THR A 128 6.07 -10.14 19.85
C THR A 128 4.92 -9.24 20.25
N TRP A 129 4.91 -8.03 19.73
CA TRP A 129 3.82 -7.09 19.99
C TRP A 129 3.37 -6.39 18.72
N TRP A 130 2.10 -6.05 18.65
CA TRP A 130 1.51 -5.43 17.47
C TRP A 130 0.20 -4.70 17.78
N MET A 131 -0.14 -3.75 16.92
CA MET A 131 -1.50 -3.23 16.75
C MET A 131 -1.99 -3.52 15.34
N GLU A 132 -3.27 -3.80 15.20
CA GLU A 132 -3.90 -4.04 13.91
C GLU A 132 -4.92 -2.95 13.59
N PHE A 133 -4.92 -2.52 12.34
CA PHE A 133 -5.76 -1.45 11.84
C PHE A 133 -6.50 -1.89 10.59
N LYS A 134 -7.76 -1.44 10.47
CA LYS A 134 -8.51 -1.50 9.21
C LYS A 134 -8.56 -0.11 8.62
N ILE A 135 -8.18 0.00 7.36
CA ILE A 135 -8.31 1.24 6.57
C ILE A 135 -9.46 1.00 5.61
N SER A 136 -10.52 1.80 5.72
CA SER A 136 -11.69 1.70 4.85
C SER A 136 -11.85 2.98 4.03
N PHE A 137 -12.12 2.84 2.74
CA PHE A 137 -12.37 3.96 1.84
C PHE A 137 -13.85 4.25 1.78
N VAL A 138 -14.23 5.51 1.97
CA VAL A 138 -15.63 5.96 2.00
C VAL A 138 -15.81 7.24 1.19
N SER A 139 -17.05 7.53 0.80
CA SER A 139 -17.37 8.79 0.13
C SER A 139 -17.13 9.99 1.06
N HIS A 140 -16.44 11.02 0.55
CA HIS A 140 -16.28 12.28 1.27
C HIS A 140 -17.64 12.93 1.58
N ALA A 141 -18.60 12.84 0.65
CA ALA A 141 -19.94 13.38 0.84
C ALA A 141 -20.79 12.58 1.84
N ARG A 142 -20.51 11.27 1.99
CA ARG A 142 -21.27 10.35 2.86
C ARG A 142 -20.35 9.27 3.43
N ARG A 143 -19.79 9.51 4.62
CA ARG A 143 -18.81 8.63 5.28
C ARG A 143 -19.32 7.25 5.71
N GLU A 144 -20.63 7.00 5.61
CA GLU A 144 -21.25 5.68 5.80
C GLU A 144 -21.21 4.83 4.51
N SER A 145 -20.91 5.43 3.36
CA SER A 145 -20.89 4.76 2.04
C SER A 145 -19.48 4.33 1.68
N PHE A 146 -19.20 3.02 1.77
CA PHE A 146 -17.93 2.43 1.36
C PHE A 146 -17.73 2.54 -0.16
N ILE A 147 -16.53 2.97 -0.57
CA ILE A 147 -16.12 3.08 -1.96
C ILE A 147 -15.03 2.06 -2.24
N SER A 148 -15.18 1.30 -3.32
CA SER A 148 -14.09 0.47 -3.83
C SER A 148 -13.11 1.33 -4.62
N VAL A 149 -11.84 1.35 -4.21
CA VAL A 149 -10.77 1.96 -4.98
C VAL A 149 -10.27 0.94 -5.99
N ASN A 150 -10.32 1.30 -7.27
CA ASN A 150 -9.99 0.38 -8.37
C ASN A 150 -8.58 -0.16 -8.26
N GLN A 151 -7.60 0.70 -7.98
CA GLN A 151 -6.18 0.34 -7.86
C GLN A 151 -5.51 1.34 -6.91
N PHE A 152 -4.64 0.87 -6.04
CA PHE A 152 -3.78 1.72 -5.21
C PHE A 152 -2.57 0.92 -4.71
N PHE A 153 -1.52 1.65 -4.33
CA PHE A 153 -0.34 1.09 -3.69
C PHE A 153 -0.31 1.45 -2.20
N VAL A 154 0.39 0.63 -1.42
CA VAL A 154 0.78 0.93 -0.04
C VAL A 154 2.23 0.53 0.14
N SER A 155 3.11 1.52 0.16
CA SER A 155 4.52 1.34 0.47
C SER A 155 4.73 1.41 1.98
N GLY A 156 5.17 0.30 2.55
CA GLY A 156 5.64 0.22 3.93
C GLY A 156 7.07 0.73 4.01
N LEU A 157 7.30 1.68 4.91
CA LEU A 157 8.57 2.30 5.24
C LEU A 157 8.90 2.00 6.70
N ASP A 158 10.18 2.11 7.06
CA ASP A 158 10.63 1.87 8.44
C ASP A 158 10.19 0.46 8.87
N ILE A 159 10.77 -0.54 8.19
CA ILE A 159 10.63 -1.94 8.58
C ILE A 159 12.01 -2.39 9.01
N ASP A 160 12.45 -1.92 10.18
CA ASP A 160 13.83 -2.02 10.60
C ASP A 160 13.97 -2.40 12.09
N GLY A 161 15.01 -1.99 12.81
CA GLY A 161 15.23 -2.42 14.18
C GLY A 161 15.88 -1.38 15.09
N ASP A 162 16.27 -1.82 16.28
CA ASP A 162 16.89 -0.95 17.29
C ASP A 162 18.43 -0.93 17.25
N GLY A 163 19.03 -1.57 16.24
CA GLY A 163 20.46 -1.82 16.12
C GLY A 163 20.95 -3.01 16.94
N ASN A 164 20.06 -3.75 17.61
CA ASN A 164 20.42 -4.82 18.53
C ASN A 164 19.48 -6.05 18.43
N GLN A 165 18.43 -6.11 19.25
CA GLN A 165 17.60 -7.31 19.43
C GLN A 165 16.20 -7.17 18.85
N LEU A 166 15.74 -5.94 18.64
CA LEU A 166 14.41 -5.66 18.14
C LEU A 166 14.47 -5.51 16.63
N HIS A 167 13.52 -6.15 15.94
CA HIS A 167 13.17 -5.86 14.56
C HIS A 167 11.66 -5.69 14.43
N GLU A 168 11.26 -4.79 13.57
CA GLU A 168 9.91 -4.46 13.24
C GLU A 168 9.38 -5.38 12.16
N PHE A 169 8.06 -5.44 12.07
CA PHE A 169 7.39 -6.05 10.96
C PHE A 169 6.13 -5.29 10.59
N GLN A 170 5.77 -5.40 9.32
CA GLN A 170 4.48 -4.95 8.81
C GLN A 170 3.79 -6.12 8.11
N ALA A 171 2.52 -6.34 8.43
CA ALA A 171 1.72 -7.39 7.84
C ALA A 171 0.53 -6.81 7.08
N TYR A 172 0.39 -7.21 5.82
CA TYR A 172 -0.62 -6.71 4.89
C TYR A 172 -1.53 -7.85 4.46
N TYR A 173 -2.85 -7.63 4.57
CA TYR A 173 -3.86 -8.62 4.23
C TYR A 173 -4.68 -8.17 3.01
N LYS A 174 -5.19 -9.13 2.24
CA LYS A 174 -5.98 -8.90 1.01
C LYS A 174 -5.27 -8.15 -0.12
N MET A 175 -3.95 -7.97 -0.04
CA MET A 175 -3.19 -7.42 -1.17
C MET A 175 -3.18 -8.38 -2.37
N HIS A 176 -3.07 -7.82 -3.57
CA HIS A 176 -2.99 -8.56 -4.82
C HIS A 176 -1.58 -9.09 -5.07
N SER A 177 -0.57 -8.23 -4.91
CA SER A 177 0.84 -8.54 -5.08
C SER A 177 1.70 -7.60 -4.22
N PHE A 178 3.00 -7.87 -4.16
CA PHE A 178 3.99 -6.99 -3.55
C PHE A 178 5.30 -6.98 -4.36
N SER A 179 6.13 -5.99 -4.13
CA SER A 179 7.52 -5.92 -4.58
C SER A 179 8.44 -5.49 -3.44
N LEU A 180 9.68 -5.93 -3.54
CA LEU A 180 10.78 -5.58 -2.65
C LEU A 180 11.96 -5.16 -3.52
N ASP A 181 12.87 -4.38 -2.93
CA ASP A 181 14.15 -4.10 -3.56
C ASP A 181 14.94 -5.40 -3.83
N ARG A 182 15.78 -5.41 -4.87
CA ARG A 182 16.60 -6.59 -5.23
C ARG A 182 17.58 -6.98 -4.11
N GLN A 183 18.08 -5.99 -3.37
CA GLN A 183 19.00 -6.14 -2.25
C GLN A 183 18.29 -5.84 -0.93
N THR A 184 17.03 -6.26 -0.80
CA THR A 184 16.25 -6.07 0.42
C THR A 184 16.82 -6.85 1.61
N ALA A 185 16.73 -6.24 2.79
CA ALA A 185 16.94 -6.88 4.08
C ALA A 185 15.63 -7.47 4.65
N ILE A 186 14.49 -7.22 4.00
CA ILE A 186 13.18 -7.71 4.44
C ILE A 186 13.01 -9.19 4.11
N PHE A 187 12.57 -9.95 5.12
CA PHE A 187 12.09 -11.31 4.93
C PHE A 187 10.56 -11.34 4.80
N ALA A 188 10.06 -11.81 3.65
CA ALA A 188 8.62 -11.94 3.40
C ALA A 188 8.11 -13.35 3.73
N SER A 189 7.20 -13.44 4.71
CA SER A 189 6.58 -14.69 5.15
C SER A 189 5.05 -14.67 4.99
N THR A 190 4.41 -15.83 5.05
CA THR A 190 2.93 -15.90 5.00
C THR A 190 2.39 -15.81 6.43
N VAL A 191 1.38 -14.96 6.63
CA VAL A 191 0.66 -14.86 7.90
C VAL A 191 -0.81 -15.24 7.72
N ARG A 192 -1.41 -15.80 8.77
CA ARG A 192 -2.85 -16.07 8.88
C ARG A 192 -3.39 -15.45 10.15
N GLY A 193 -4.65 -15.03 10.09
CA GLY A 193 -5.36 -14.45 11.21
C GLY A 193 -5.19 -12.94 11.27
N SER A 194 -6.31 -12.25 11.13
CA SER A 194 -6.51 -10.89 11.63
C SER A 194 -7.40 -10.93 12.87
N GLU A 195 -7.49 -9.83 13.61
CA GLU A 195 -8.29 -9.73 14.84
C GLU A 195 -9.76 -10.04 14.64
N ARG A 196 -10.26 -9.82 13.41
CA ARG A 196 -11.66 -10.05 13.06
C ARG A 196 -11.88 -11.25 12.14
N ASP A 197 -10.82 -11.90 11.68
CA ASP A 197 -10.90 -13.06 10.78
C ASP A 197 -9.66 -13.95 10.94
N PRO A 198 -9.76 -15.02 11.76
CA PRO A 198 -8.67 -15.98 11.99
C PRO A 198 -8.17 -16.69 10.73
N LEU A 199 -8.97 -16.71 9.66
CA LEU A 199 -8.64 -17.37 8.40
C LEU A 199 -8.06 -16.41 7.36
N LEU A 200 -8.09 -15.10 7.64
CA LEU A 200 -7.59 -14.11 6.70
C LEU A 200 -6.11 -14.31 6.44
N ARG A 201 -5.75 -14.38 5.16
CA ARG A 201 -4.37 -14.60 4.73
C ARG A 201 -3.74 -13.27 4.36
N GLY A 202 -2.47 -13.12 4.71
CA GLY A 202 -1.65 -11.96 4.36
C GLY A 202 -0.20 -12.33 4.12
N LYS A 203 0.62 -11.30 3.97
CA LYS A 203 2.08 -11.40 4.05
C LYS A 203 2.57 -10.56 5.20
N ARG A 204 3.58 -11.06 5.89
CA ARG A 204 4.34 -10.35 6.91
C ARG A 204 5.73 -10.08 6.34
N PHE A 205 6.20 -8.87 6.55
CA PHE A 205 7.49 -8.37 6.10
C PHE A 205 8.29 -8.06 7.36
N ASP A 206 9.25 -8.90 7.67
CA ASP A 206 10.12 -8.80 8.84
C ASP A 206 11.40 -8.04 8.46
N GLY A 207 11.68 -6.96 9.17
CA GLY A 207 12.85 -6.12 8.97
C GLY A 207 14.13 -6.71 9.57
N PRO A 208 15.30 -6.14 9.25
CA PRO A 208 16.54 -6.43 9.97
C PRO A 208 16.51 -5.83 11.38
N THR A 209 17.46 -6.20 12.24
CA THR A 209 17.69 -5.50 13.52
C THR A 209 18.42 -4.17 13.35
N ARG A 210 18.86 -3.83 12.14
CA ARG A 210 19.57 -2.57 11.85
C ARG A 210 18.62 -1.39 12.02
N ASN A 211 19.07 -0.35 12.71
CA ASN A 211 18.34 0.91 12.85
C ASN A 211 18.67 1.86 11.71
N TYR A 212 17.68 2.29 10.94
CA TYR A 212 17.78 3.37 9.96
C TYR A 212 17.28 4.66 10.60
N ALA A 213 17.81 5.79 10.15
CA ALA A 213 17.50 7.07 10.79
C ALA A 213 16.12 7.56 10.34
N GLY A 214 15.10 7.28 11.14
CA GLY A 214 13.73 7.72 10.93
C GLY A 214 13.08 7.17 9.66
N ILE A 215 11.83 7.57 9.43
CA ILE A 215 11.06 7.12 8.28
C ILE A 215 11.64 7.75 7.00
N SER A 216 12.30 6.93 6.17
CA SER A 216 12.95 7.38 4.93
C SER A 216 12.71 6.44 3.74
N VAL A 217 12.46 7.03 2.56
CA VAL A 217 12.42 6.31 1.28
C VAL A 217 13.81 5.97 0.71
N THR A 218 14.89 6.48 1.33
CA THR A 218 16.26 6.16 0.91
C THR A 218 16.74 4.82 1.45
N ALA A 219 16.07 4.28 2.47
CA ALA A 219 16.32 2.96 3.04
C ALA A 219 15.56 1.88 2.25
N ALA A 220 15.81 1.80 0.94
CA ALA A 220 15.06 0.93 0.02
C ALA A 220 15.10 -0.56 0.41
N ASP A 221 16.15 -1.01 1.10
CA ASP A 221 16.30 -2.37 1.58
C ASP A 221 15.41 -2.71 2.79
N ALA A 222 14.87 -1.70 3.48
CA ALA A 222 13.92 -1.79 4.58
C ALA A 222 12.50 -1.33 4.19
N MET A 223 12.13 -1.50 2.91
CA MET A 223 10.83 -1.09 2.38
C MET A 223 10.11 -2.18 1.58
N VAL A 224 8.79 -2.12 1.56
CA VAL A 224 7.93 -2.99 0.73
C VAL A 224 6.92 -2.14 -0.03
N CYS A 225 6.59 -2.52 -1.28
CA CYS A 225 5.50 -1.91 -2.02
C CYS A 225 4.39 -2.94 -2.25
N ASN A 226 3.21 -2.70 -1.68
CA ASN A 226 2.06 -3.58 -1.79
C ASN A 226 1.06 -3.02 -2.81
N TYR A 227 0.48 -3.88 -3.63
CA TYR A 227 -0.49 -3.49 -4.63
C TYR A 227 -1.87 -4.08 -4.33
N TYR A 228 -2.91 -3.25 -4.45
CA TYR A 228 -4.30 -3.61 -4.23
C TYR A 228 -5.13 -3.26 -5.46
N THR A 229 -6.16 -4.05 -5.71
CA THR A 229 -7.13 -3.82 -6.79
C THR A 229 -8.54 -4.12 -6.31
N GLY A 230 -9.51 -3.31 -6.75
CA GLY A 230 -10.94 -3.47 -6.48
C GLY A 230 -11.27 -3.61 -4.99
N SER A 231 -10.65 -2.78 -4.14
CA SER A 231 -10.81 -2.91 -2.69
C SER A 231 -11.38 -1.66 -2.03
N SER A 232 -12.36 -1.85 -1.16
CA SER A 232 -12.91 -0.81 -0.28
C SER A 232 -12.24 -0.75 1.07
N SER A 233 -11.34 -1.69 1.38
CA SER A 233 -10.57 -1.67 2.62
C SER A 233 -9.32 -2.52 2.56
N LEU A 234 -8.36 -2.21 3.42
CA LEU A 234 -7.25 -3.12 3.74
C LEU A 234 -7.14 -3.30 5.26
N ILE A 235 -6.43 -4.35 5.66
CA ILE A 235 -6.02 -4.55 7.05
C ILE A 235 -4.50 -4.56 7.06
N VAL A 236 -3.94 -3.82 8.00
CA VAL A 236 -2.49 -3.79 8.26
C VAL A 236 -2.24 -4.06 9.74
N ARG A 237 -1.19 -4.84 10.01
CA ARG A 237 -0.70 -5.12 11.35
C ARG A 237 0.73 -4.59 11.46
N LEU A 238 0.95 -3.69 12.40
CA LEU A 238 2.23 -3.04 12.65
C LEU A 238 2.75 -3.53 13.98
N GLY A 239 4.00 -3.99 14.03
CA GLY A 239 4.54 -4.57 15.26
C GLY A 239 6.05 -4.75 15.24
N ALA A 240 6.56 -5.32 16.32
CA ALA A 240 7.96 -5.69 16.44
C ALA A 240 8.15 -6.97 17.24
N VAL A 241 9.34 -7.54 17.11
CA VAL A 241 9.77 -8.77 17.76
C VAL A 241 11.16 -8.58 18.32
N THR A 242 11.39 -9.11 19.52
CA THR A 242 12.72 -9.20 20.14
C THR A 242 13.28 -10.61 20.04
N GLY A 243 14.59 -10.71 19.80
CA GLY A 243 15.36 -11.96 19.86
C GLY A 243 15.63 -12.46 21.28
N THR A 244 16.87 -12.89 21.53
CA THR A 244 17.32 -13.46 22.81
C THR A 244 17.53 -12.41 23.91
N GLY A 245 17.66 -11.13 23.54
CA GLY A 245 17.60 -10.01 24.47
C GLY A 245 16.35 -9.15 24.29
N GLY A 246 16.06 -8.31 25.28
CA GLY A 246 15.01 -7.30 25.19
C GLY A 246 15.47 -6.00 24.52
N SER A 247 14.61 -5.00 24.52
CA SER A 247 14.93 -3.64 24.06
C SER A 247 14.46 -2.60 25.07
N LEU A 248 15.26 -1.54 25.22
CA LEU A 248 14.92 -0.32 25.98
C LEU A 248 14.33 0.77 25.08
N HIS A 249 14.17 0.46 23.79
CA HIS A 249 13.64 1.34 22.77
C HIS A 249 12.50 0.59 22.06
N ALA A 250 11.40 0.33 22.76
CA ALA A 250 10.24 -0.36 22.20
C ALA A 250 9.22 0.57 21.53
N ASP A 251 9.44 1.89 21.60
CA ASP A 251 8.63 2.87 20.88
C ASP A 251 9.06 2.87 19.42
N ARG A 252 8.14 2.55 18.52
CA ARG A 252 8.39 2.36 17.09
C ARG A 252 7.56 3.30 16.25
N MET A 253 8.15 3.72 15.15
CA MET A 253 7.53 4.55 14.13
C MET A 253 7.30 3.66 12.91
N TYR A 254 6.13 3.79 12.30
CA TYR A 254 5.84 3.07 11.06
C TYR A 254 5.47 4.10 10.00
N GLY A 255 5.83 3.86 8.75
CA GLY A 255 5.40 4.70 7.64
C GLY A 255 4.61 3.92 6.60
N LEU A 256 3.43 4.42 6.23
CA LEU A 256 2.60 3.87 5.16
C LEU A 256 2.32 4.96 4.13
N LEU A 257 3.00 4.87 2.98
CA LEU A 257 2.87 5.81 1.89
C LEU A 257 1.99 5.20 0.79
N PHE A 258 0.85 5.83 0.48
CA PHE A 258 -0.11 5.27 -0.46
C PHE A 258 0.18 5.66 -1.92
N ARG A 259 1.40 5.35 -2.36
CA ARG A 259 1.86 5.49 -3.73
C ARG A 259 2.88 4.40 -4.05
N SER A 260 3.18 4.20 -5.32
CA SER A 260 4.24 3.27 -5.70
C SER A 260 5.61 3.85 -5.39
N LEU A 261 6.40 3.14 -4.60
CA LEU A 261 7.86 3.25 -4.63
C LEU A 261 8.32 2.09 -5.52
N ALA A 262 8.55 2.39 -6.80
CA ALA A 262 8.82 1.38 -7.80
C ALA A 262 10.11 0.62 -7.45
N PHE A 263 9.97 -0.68 -7.22
CA PHE A 263 11.09 -1.62 -7.23
C PHE A 263 11.01 -2.40 -8.54
N ASP A 264 12.15 -2.64 -9.18
CA ASP A 264 12.26 -3.24 -10.53
C ASP A 264 11.64 -4.65 -10.66
N ILE A 265 11.16 -5.26 -9.58
CA ILE A 265 10.66 -6.64 -9.58
C ILE A 265 9.33 -6.75 -8.83
N PRO A 266 8.19 -6.86 -9.54
CA PRO A 266 6.97 -7.39 -8.94
C PRO A 266 7.20 -8.85 -8.55
N VAL A 267 7.06 -9.21 -7.27
CA VAL A 267 6.98 -10.62 -6.86
C VAL A 267 5.55 -11.08 -7.13
N THR A 268 5.27 -11.39 -8.40
CA THR A 268 4.06 -12.12 -8.74
C THR A 268 4.20 -13.56 -8.26
N LYS A 269 3.12 -14.05 -7.65
CA LYS A 269 2.97 -15.42 -7.15
C LYS A 269 3.39 -16.40 -8.26
N ARG A 270 4.57 -17.04 -8.13
CA ARG A 270 4.98 -18.13 -9.05
C ARG A 270 3.95 -19.25 -8.90
N VAL A 271 3.12 -19.43 -9.92
CA VAL A 271 2.36 -20.68 -10.09
C VAL A 271 3.41 -21.75 -10.37
N PRO A 272 3.45 -22.88 -9.65
CA PRO A 272 4.33 -23.98 -10.03
C PRO A 272 3.82 -24.53 -11.37
N VAL A 273 4.48 -24.15 -12.46
CA VAL A 273 4.28 -24.78 -13.76
C VAL A 273 5.11 -26.05 -13.73
N SER A 274 4.45 -27.20 -13.51
CA SER A 274 5.06 -28.49 -13.77
C SER A 274 5.09 -28.68 -15.29
N LEU A 275 6.28 -28.62 -15.89
CA LEU A 275 6.48 -29.09 -17.26
C LEU A 275 6.35 -30.60 -17.25
N VAL A 276 5.19 -31.12 -17.69
CA VAL A 276 5.07 -32.52 -18.10
C VAL A 276 5.75 -32.61 -19.46
N ALA A 277 6.93 -33.21 -19.53
CA ALA A 277 7.55 -33.57 -20.78
C ALA A 277 6.73 -34.71 -21.43
N LEU A 278 6.09 -34.43 -22.57
CA LEU A 278 5.56 -35.47 -23.44
C LEU A 278 6.72 -36.07 -24.22
N ASN A 279 7.21 -37.23 -23.79
CA ASN A 279 8.08 -38.05 -24.63
C ASN A 279 7.22 -38.65 -25.76
N SER A 280 7.23 -38.02 -26.94
CA SER A 280 6.79 -38.68 -28.17
C SER A 280 7.86 -39.69 -28.58
N GLY A 281 7.82 -40.88 -27.97
CA GLY A 281 8.60 -42.01 -28.42
C GLY A 281 8.05 -42.52 -29.75
N SER A 282 8.56 -42.00 -30.86
CA SER A 282 8.44 -42.67 -32.15
C SER A 282 9.41 -43.86 -32.13
N ARG A 283 8.88 -45.06 -31.84
CA ARG A 283 9.54 -46.32 -32.19
C ARG A 283 9.59 -46.41 -33.71
N LEU A 284 10.79 -46.38 -34.29
CA LEU A 284 11.04 -47.06 -35.55
C LEU A 284 11.46 -48.49 -35.18
N ASN A 285 10.56 -49.43 -35.43
CA ASN A 285 10.89 -50.84 -35.55
C ASN A 285 11.24 -51.10 -37.03
N GLU A 286 12.35 -51.82 -37.23
CA GLU A 286 12.76 -52.62 -38.40
C GLU A 286 12.76 -51.99 -39.80
#